data_AF-A0A962VDI7-F1
#
_entry.id   AF-A0A962VDI7-F1
#
_cell.length_a   1.000
_cell.length_b   1.000
_cell.length_c   1.000
_cell.angle_alpha   90.00
_cell.angle_beta   90.00
_cell.angle_gamma   90.00
#
_symmetry.space_group_name_H-M   'P 1'
#
loop_
_entity.id
_entity.type
_entity.pdbx_description
1 polymer ?
#
loop_
_entity_poly.entity_id
_entity_poly.type
_entity_poly.pdbx_seq_one_letter_code
_entity_poly.pdbx_strand_id
1 'polypeptide(L)'
;MSQQGIKRRQFLKTSGGVAMGAAAAGSGLIALSGSRTAAAMTLSALSEHEGQTLLRMTRQLYPHDSLADIYYASLVNELDSEAKNNADTAALLKQGVADLDAALGIPWLDLSDGNQLSVLRSMEFTPFFAKVKSKTVVSLYNNPLVWRHFGYEGESFSKGGYINRGFDDLTWLPDPPADASPPAA
;
A
#
# COMPACT_ATOMS: atom_id res chain seq x y z
N MET A 1 -52.24 29.51 23.09
CA MET A 1 -50.82 29.86 22.84
C MET A 1 -50.32 29.02 21.67
N SER A 2 -50.29 29.57 20.46
CA SER A 2 -49.91 28.86 19.23
C SER A 2 -48.42 29.06 18.94
N GLN A 3 -47.63 27.98 19.00
CA GLN A 3 -46.21 28.03 18.63
C GLN A 3 -46.04 28.16 17.11
N GLN A 4 -45.43 29.26 16.66
CA GLN A 4 -45.01 29.44 15.26
C GLN A 4 -43.72 28.65 15.01
N GLY A 5 -43.82 27.49 14.35
CA GLY A 5 -42.66 26.72 13.90
C GLY A 5 -41.91 27.41 12.76
N ILE A 6 -40.58 27.44 12.84
CA ILE A 6 -39.70 28.02 11.82
C ILE A 6 -39.99 27.36 10.46
N LYS A 7 -40.37 28.17 9.47
CA LYS A 7 -40.69 27.68 8.13
C LYS A 7 -39.41 27.20 7.45
N ARG A 8 -39.37 25.92 7.05
CA ARG A 8 -38.25 25.23 6.35
C ARG A 8 -37.63 26.05 5.20
N ARG A 9 -38.44 26.86 4.52
CA ARG A 9 -37.99 27.76 3.44
C ARG A 9 -37.12 28.94 3.91
N GLN A 10 -37.36 29.44 5.11
CA GLN A 10 -36.55 30.51 5.71
C GLN A 10 -35.21 29.96 6.17
N PHE A 11 -35.17 28.76 6.74
CA PHE A 11 -33.92 28.07 7.09
C PHE A 11 -33.00 27.87 5.87
N LEU A 12 -33.53 27.38 4.75
CA LEU A 12 -32.73 27.17 3.53
C LEU A 12 -32.26 28.47 2.86
N LYS A 13 -32.99 29.58 3.03
CA LYS A 13 -32.52 30.89 2.54
C LYS A 13 -31.38 31.45 3.40
N THR A 14 -31.40 31.21 4.70
CA THR A 14 -30.37 31.74 5.61
C THR A 14 -29.09 30.89 5.60
N SER A 15 -29.17 29.59 5.32
CA SER A 15 -27.99 28.71 5.25
C SER A 15 -27.17 28.83 3.95
N GLY A 16 -27.73 29.40 2.88
CA GLY A 16 -27.01 29.59 1.61
C GLY A 16 -26.04 30.79 1.59
N GLY A 17 -26.12 31.71 2.55
CA GLY A 17 -25.40 33.00 2.50
C GLY A 17 -24.09 33.09 3.28
N VAL A 18 -23.73 32.10 4.11
CA VAL A 18 -22.56 32.18 5.01
C VAL A 18 -21.29 31.52 4.41
N ALA A 19 -21.40 30.81 3.29
CA ALA A 19 -20.27 30.10 2.68
C ALA A 19 -19.40 30.94 1.72
N MET A 20 -19.71 32.24 1.50
CA MET A 20 -18.95 33.13 0.59
C MET A 20 -18.29 34.31 1.32
N GLY A 21 -17.62 34.04 2.45
CA GLY A 21 -17.07 35.12 3.28
C GLY A 21 -15.82 34.80 4.09
N ALA A 22 -15.05 33.77 3.71
CA ALA A 22 -13.77 33.44 4.38
C ALA A 22 -12.67 33.06 3.37
N ALA A 23 -12.65 33.73 2.22
CA ALA A 23 -11.61 33.61 1.21
C ALA A 23 -10.83 34.93 1.06
N ALA A 24 -10.38 35.50 2.18
CA ALA A 24 -9.39 36.56 2.19
C ALA A 24 -8.76 36.63 3.58
N ALA A 25 -7.43 36.53 3.62
CA ALA A 25 -6.55 36.61 4.80
C ALA A 25 -6.44 35.32 5.64
N GLY A 26 -5.49 34.46 5.27
CA GLY A 26 -5.04 33.39 6.16
C GLY A 26 -4.09 32.39 5.52
N SER A 27 -2.79 32.73 5.55
CA SER A 27 -1.67 31.79 5.56
C SER A 27 -1.24 31.16 4.23
N GLY A 28 0.07 31.22 3.99
CA GLY A 28 0.71 30.75 2.79
C GLY A 28 0.34 29.32 2.44
N LEU A 29 0.12 29.11 1.14
CA LEU A 29 0.21 27.79 0.54
C LEU A 29 1.64 27.31 0.74
N ILE A 30 1.89 26.66 1.88
CA ILE A 30 2.94 25.66 1.98
C ILE A 30 2.58 24.68 0.87
N ALA A 31 3.43 24.61 -0.16
CA ALA A 31 3.44 23.52 -1.08
C ALA A 31 3.75 22.24 -0.27
N LEU A 32 2.71 21.63 0.30
CA LEU A 32 2.75 20.25 0.78
C LEU A 32 2.72 19.35 -0.47
N SER A 33 3.77 19.45 -1.28
CA SER A 33 4.11 18.48 -2.31
C SER A 33 4.80 17.25 -1.71
N GLY A 34 4.88 17.15 -0.38
CA GLY A 34 5.05 15.86 0.27
C GLY A 34 3.79 15.05 0.05
N SER A 35 3.87 14.00 -0.77
CA SER A 35 2.80 13.01 -0.88
C SER A 35 2.37 12.63 0.54
N ARG A 36 1.06 12.59 0.82
CA ARG A 36 0.54 12.23 2.16
C ARG A 36 1.08 10.88 2.68
N THR A 37 1.68 10.08 1.80
CA THR A 37 2.31 8.80 2.09
C THR A 37 3.77 8.89 2.52
N ALA A 38 4.50 9.97 2.17
CA ALA A 38 5.78 10.29 2.82
C ALA A 38 5.58 10.58 4.32
N ALA A 39 4.49 11.27 4.66
CA ALA A 39 4.10 11.52 6.06
C ALA A 39 3.60 10.27 6.81
N ALA A 40 3.43 9.12 6.14
CA ALA A 40 2.99 7.88 6.74
C ALA A 40 4.14 6.92 7.10
N MET A 41 5.35 7.18 6.60
CA MET A 41 6.52 6.38 6.95
C MET A 41 7.18 6.93 8.22
N THR A 42 7.42 6.07 9.20
CA THR A 42 8.10 6.41 10.45
C THR A 42 9.50 5.83 10.42
N LEU A 43 10.39 6.47 9.68
CA LEU A 43 11.74 5.99 9.41
C LEU A 43 12.72 6.39 10.53
N SER A 44 13.68 5.52 10.81
CA SER A 44 14.67 5.72 11.87
C SER A 44 16.10 5.31 11.48
N ALA A 45 16.25 4.40 10.51
CA ALA A 45 17.54 3.98 9.97
C ALA A 45 17.76 4.51 8.54
N LEU A 46 16.68 4.69 7.79
CA LEU A 46 16.66 5.19 6.43
C LEU A 46 16.27 6.67 6.39
N SER A 47 16.77 7.38 5.38
CA SER A 47 16.35 8.75 5.07
C SER A 47 14.97 8.78 4.41
N GLU A 48 14.35 9.97 4.36
CA GLU A 48 13.07 10.16 3.66
C GLU A 48 13.17 9.78 2.17
N HIS A 49 14.25 10.19 1.50
CA HIS A 49 14.50 9.84 0.10
C HIS A 49 14.62 8.33 -0.10
N GLU A 50 15.39 7.65 0.75
CA GLU A 50 15.54 6.18 0.69
C GLU A 50 14.18 5.49 0.88
N GLY A 51 13.36 5.95 1.83
CA GLY A 51 12.03 5.41 2.04
C GLY A 51 11.09 5.63 0.85
N GLN A 52 11.09 6.82 0.25
CA GLN A 52 10.28 7.13 -0.93
C GLN A 52 10.72 6.32 -2.15
N THR A 53 12.03 6.16 -2.36
CA THR A 53 12.59 5.33 -3.44
C THR A 53 12.18 3.87 -3.29
N LEU A 54 12.25 3.31 -2.08
CA LEU A 54 11.78 1.95 -1.80
C LEU A 54 10.26 1.82 -2.00
N LEU A 55 9.46 2.80 -1.54
CA LEU A 55 8.01 2.80 -1.79
C LEU A 55 7.72 2.79 -3.30
N ARG A 56 8.39 3.63 -4.07
CA ARG A 56 8.21 3.71 -5.52
C ARG A 56 8.68 2.44 -6.24
N MET A 57 9.80 1.87 -5.82
CA MET A 57 10.29 0.58 -6.32
C MET A 57 9.27 -0.53 -6.07
N THR A 58 8.73 -0.64 -4.86
CA THR A 58 7.79 -1.70 -4.48
C THR A 58 6.46 -1.57 -5.24
N ARG A 59 6.01 -0.35 -5.53
CA ARG A 59 4.92 -0.06 -6.46
C ARG A 59 5.20 -0.55 -7.87
N GLN A 60 6.42 -0.37 -8.39
CA GLN A 60 6.78 -0.87 -9.71
C GLN A 60 6.91 -2.40 -9.78
N LEU A 61 7.33 -3.04 -8.69
CA LEU A 61 7.43 -4.50 -8.63
C LEU A 61 6.06 -5.17 -8.54
N TYR A 62 5.13 -4.58 -7.79
CA TYR A 62 3.80 -5.12 -7.54
C TYR A 62 2.75 -4.02 -7.71
N PRO A 63 2.41 -3.65 -8.95
CA PRO A 63 1.48 -2.56 -9.22
C PRO A 63 0.04 -2.96 -8.87
N HIS A 64 -0.60 -2.17 -8.01
CA HIS A 64 -2.01 -2.32 -7.61
C HIS A 64 -2.71 -0.96 -7.57
N ASP A 65 -3.38 -0.59 -8.67
CA ASP A 65 -4.00 0.74 -8.83
C ASP A 65 -5.04 1.06 -7.75
N SER A 66 -5.74 0.03 -7.26
CA SER A 66 -6.82 0.17 -6.27
C SER A 66 -6.33 0.12 -4.82
N LEU A 67 -5.08 -0.27 -4.56
CA LEU A 67 -4.50 -0.24 -3.21
C LEU A 67 -3.89 1.13 -2.93
N ALA A 68 -4.14 1.66 -1.73
CA ALA A 68 -3.50 2.89 -1.27
C ALA A 68 -2.03 2.67 -0.90
N ASP A 69 -1.21 3.71 -1.09
CA ASP A 69 0.23 3.69 -0.78
C ASP A 69 0.54 3.36 0.69
N ILE A 70 -0.41 3.54 1.61
CA ILE A 70 -0.24 3.22 3.04
C ILE A 70 0.19 1.77 3.28
N TYR A 71 -0.26 0.84 2.43
CA TYR A 71 0.12 -0.57 2.52
C TYR A 71 1.58 -0.80 2.11
N TYR A 72 2.09 -0.02 1.16
CA TYR A 72 3.49 -0.02 0.75
C TYR A 72 4.37 0.76 1.74
N ALA A 73 3.84 1.83 2.34
CA ALA A 73 4.53 2.55 3.42
C ALA A 73 4.75 1.64 4.65
N SER A 74 3.79 0.78 4.99
CA SER A 74 3.95 -0.23 6.06
C SER A 74 5.11 -1.18 5.78
N LEU A 75 5.22 -1.68 4.55
CA LEU A 75 6.35 -2.50 4.09
C LEU A 75 7.68 -1.76 4.26
N VAL A 76 7.74 -0.49 3.87
CA VAL A 76 8.98 0.32 4.01
C VAL A 76 9.34 0.50 5.49
N ASN A 77 8.37 0.70 6.38
CA ASN A 77 8.61 0.75 7.83
C ASN A 77 9.19 -0.58 8.37
N GLU A 78 8.77 -1.72 7.82
CA GLU A 78 9.36 -3.01 8.17
C GLU A 78 10.80 -3.15 7.65
N LEU A 79 11.09 -2.68 6.43
CA LEU A 79 12.46 -2.63 5.90
C LEU A 79 13.36 -1.70 6.73
N ASP A 80 12.86 -0.53 7.14
CA ASP A 80 13.57 0.38 8.06
C ASP A 80 13.85 -0.29 9.41
N SER A 81 12.88 -1.03 9.94
CA SER A 81 13.04 -1.77 11.20
C SER A 81 14.09 -2.88 11.07
N GLU A 82 14.14 -3.60 9.94
CA GLU A 82 15.20 -4.57 9.66
C GLU A 82 16.57 -3.90 9.53
N ALA A 83 16.65 -2.77 8.81
CA ALA A 83 17.87 -1.98 8.65
C ALA A 83 18.40 -1.46 10.00
N LYS A 84 17.50 -0.99 10.87
CA LYS A 84 17.84 -0.53 12.23
C LYS A 84 18.51 -1.64 13.05
N ASN A 85 18.06 -2.88 12.89
CA ASN A 85 18.52 -4.02 13.67
C ASN A 85 19.67 -4.80 13.01
N ASN A 86 20.02 -4.49 11.76
CA ASN A 86 21.05 -5.21 11.00
C ASN A 86 21.81 -4.26 10.06
N ALA A 87 23.09 -4.04 10.37
CA ALA A 87 23.94 -3.11 9.62
C ALA A 87 24.16 -3.53 8.16
N ASP A 88 24.26 -4.83 7.87
CA ASP A 88 24.42 -5.33 6.49
C ASP A 88 23.16 -5.06 5.67
N THR A 89 21.98 -5.20 6.28
CA THR A 89 20.70 -4.87 5.66
C THR A 89 20.58 -3.36 5.42
N ALA A 90 20.99 -2.53 6.37
CA ALA A 90 21.04 -1.09 6.17
C ALA A 90 21.96 -0.72 5.01
N ALA A 91 23.18 -1.26 4.96
CA ALA A 91 24.12 -1.02 3.88
C ALA A 91 23.57 -1.48 2.52
N LEU A 92 22.97 -2.67 2.47
CA LEU A 92 22.36 -3.23 1.25
C LEU A 92 21.25 -2.31 0.71
N LEU A 93 20.36 -1.82 1.58
CA LEU A 93 19.24 -0.97 1.16
C LEU A 93 19.73 0.41 0.70
N LYS A 94 20.65 1.03 1.45
CA LYS A 94 21.20 2.35 1.11
C LYS A 94 21.99 2.32 -0.19
N GLN A 95 22.82 1.29 -0.37
CA GLN A 95 23.57 1.10 -1.61
C GLN A 95 22.62 0.86 -2.79
N GLY A 96 21.61 0.01 -2.63
CA GLY A 96 20.64 -0.24 -3.69
C GLY A 96 19.84 1.00 -4.11
N VAL A 97 19.47 1.87 -3.15
CA VAL A 97 18.87 3.19 -3.45
C VAL A 97 19.85 4.06 -4.23
N ALA A 98 21.11 4.14 -3.80
CA ALA A 98 22.13 4.90 -4.53
C ALA A 98 22.35 4.38 -5.96
N ASP A 99 22.33 3.06 -6.15
CA ASP A 99 22.45 2.42 -7.46
C ASP A 99 21.26 2.75 -8.37
N LEU A 100 20.04 2.81 -7.81
CA LEU A 100 18.83 3.25 -8.54
C LEU A 100 18.96 4.70 -9.02
N ASP A 101 19.40 5.62 -8.14
CA ASP A 101 19.58 7.04 -8.48
C ASP A 101 20.72 7.27 -9.48
N ALA A 102 21.76 6.45 -9.42
CA ALA A 102 22.92 6.57 -10.30
C ALA A 102 22.68 5.97 -11.70
N ALA A 103 21.74 5.03 -11.85
CA ALA A 103 21.58 4.20 -13.05
C ALA A 103 21.47 4.99 -14.37
N LEU A 104 20.81 6.16 -14.33
CA LEU A 104 20.64 7.04 -15.50
C LEU A 104 21.15 8.46 -15.25
N GLY A 105 21.83 8.71 -14.13
CA GLY A 105 22.31 10.05 -13.74
C GLY A 105 21.19 11.06 -13.42
N ILE A 106 19.97 10.58 -13.19
CA ILE A 106 18.79 11.35 -12.78
C ILE A 106 18.21 10.62 -11.56
N PRO A 107 17.79 11.34 -10.49
CA PRO A 107 17.19 10.70 -9.33
C PRO A 107 16.06 9.74 -9.72
N TRP A 108 16.02 8.58 -9.07
CA TRP A 108 15.09 7.49 -9.38
C TRP A 108 13.64 7.93 -9.44
N LEU A 109 13.26 8.75 -8.46
CA LEU A 109 11.90 9.26 -8.27
C LEU A 109 11.46 10.20 -9.40
N ASP A 110 12.41 10.78 -10.13
CA ASP A 110 12.16 11.69 -11.26
C ASP A 110 12.13 10.97 -12.61
N LEU A 111 12.44 9.67 -12.65
CA LEU A 111 12.37 8.87 -13.86
C LEU A 111 10.91 8.56 -14.24
N SER A 112 10.64 8.51 -15.54
CA SER A 112 9.38 7.98 -16.07
C SER A 112 9.19 6.51 -15.68
N ASP A 113 7.93 6.05 -15.61
CA ASP A 113 7.60 4.65 -15.30
C ASP A 113 8.34 3.64 -16.17
N GLY A 114 8.49 3.93 -17.46
CA GLY A 114 9.22 3.08 -18.41
C GLY A 114 10.73 3.01 -18.10
N ASN A 115 11.34 4.14 -17.74
CA ASN A 115 12.75 4.18 -17.36
C ASN A 115 12.97 3.50 -16.00
N GLN A 116 12.07 3.67 -15.05
CA GLN A 116 12.09 2.91 -13.79
C GLN A 116 12.03 1.42 -14.07
N LEU A 117 11.10 0.95 -14.90
CA LEU A 117 11.02 -0.47 -15.24
C LEU A 117 12.31 -0.98 -15.91
N SER A 118 12.92 -0.20 -16.80
CA SER A 118 14.16 -0.56 -17.49
C SER A 118 15.33 -0.74 -16.52
N VAL A 119 15.51 0.19 -15.58
CA VAL A 119 16.57 0.10 -14.58
C VAL A 119 16.33 -1.08 -13.63
N LEU A 120 15.09 -1.27 -13.15
CA LEU A 120 14.77 -2.42 -12.29
C LEU A 120 15.10 -3.75 -12.96
N ARG A 121 14.82 -3.89 -14.26
CA ARG A 121 15.22 -5.08 -15.04
C ARG A 121 16.74 -5.27 -15.08
N SER A 122 17.51 -4.19 -15.26
CA SER A 122 18.98 -4.29 -15.30
C SER A 122 19.60 -4.78 -13.98
N MET A 123 18.91 -4.64 -12.85
CA MET A 123 19.38 -5.06 -11.53
C MET A 123 18.59 -6.21 -10.92
N GLU A 124 17.76 -6.92 -11.71
CA GLU A 124 16.82 -7.93 -11.19
C GLU A 124 17.49 -9.14 -10.49
N PHE A 125 18.77 -9.39 -10.79
CA PHE A 125 19.57 -10.45 -10.19
C PHE A 125 20.44 -9.97 -9.01
N THR A 126 20.29 -8.72 -8.58
CA THR A 126 21.04 -8.20 -7.44
C THR A 126 20.44 -8.67 -6.11
N PRO A 127 21.26 -8.81 -5.05
CA PRO A 127 20.76 -9.11 -3.70
C PRO A 127 19.77 -8.06 -3.18
N PHE A 128 19.97 -6.79 -3.53
CA PHE A 128 19.07 -5.69 -3.17
C PHE A 128 17.68 -5.90 -3.78
N PHE A 129 17.61 -6.15 -5.09
CA PHE A 129 16.35 -6.42 -5.77
C PHE A 129 15.63 -7.64 -5.18
N ALA A 130 16.37 -8.75 -4.97
CA ALA A 130 15.83 -9.97 -4.38
C ALA A 130 15.28 -9.73 -2.96
N LYS A 131 15.98 -8.96 -2.12
CA LYS A 131 15.56 -8.58 -0.77
C LYS A 131 14.25 -7.80 -0.80
N VAL A 132 14.19 -6.70 -1.57
CA VAL A 132 12.99 -5.84 -1.63
C VAL A 132 11.81 -6.61 -2.23
N LYS A 133 12.03 -7.36 -3.32
CA LYS A 133 11.00 -8.20 -3.95
C LYS A 133 10.41 -9.20 -2.96
N SER A 134 11.27 -9.96 -2.27
CA SER A 134 10.83 -11.02 -1.36
C SER A 134 10.09 -10.45 -0.15
N LYS A 135 10.61 -9.35 0.41
CA LYS A 135 9.96 -8.64 1.50
C LYS A 135 8.59 -8.10 1.08
N THR A 136 8.48 -7.57 -0.14
CA THR A 136 7.20 -7.08 -0.68
C THR A 136 6.14 -8.17 -0.75
N VAL A 137 6.49 -9.36 -1.24
CA VAL A 137 5.53 -10.49 -1.29
C VAL A 137 5.01 -10.80 0.10
N VAL A 138 5.92 -10.92 1.08
CA VAL A 138 5.54 -11.32 2.43
C VAL A 138 4.72 -10.22 3.10
N SER A 139 5.18 -8.98 3.16
CA SER A 139 4.46 -7.95 3.93
C SER A 139 3.17 -7.48 3.26
N LEU A 140 3.14 -7.37 1.93
CA LEU A 140 1.95 -6.88 1.23
C LEU A 140 0.82 -7.92 1.25
N TYR A 141 1.14 -9.18 0.91
CA TYR A 141 0.14 -10.23 0.80
C TYR A 141 -0.13 -10.99 2.10
N ASN A 142 0.67 -10.78 3.15
CA ASN A 142 0.35 -11.25 4.51
C ASN A 142 -0.26 -10.14 5.38
N ASN A 143 -0.99 -9.20 4.78
CA ASN A 143 -1.66 -8.12 5.49
C ASN A 143 -3.20 -8.34 5.46
N PRO A 144 -3.84 -8.59 6.62
CA PRO A 144 -5.29 -8.80 6.70
C PRO A 144 -6.15 -7.65 6.15
N LEU A 145 -5.65 -6.42 6.17
CA LEU A 145 -6.35 -5.29 5.56
C LEU A 145 -6.30 -5.35 4.03
N VAL A 146 -5.21 -5.88 3.47
CA VAL A 146 -5.05 -6.10 2.02
C VAL A 146 -5.88 -7.31 1.57
N TRP A 147 -6.02 -8.34 2.40
CA TRP A 147 -6.87 -9.50 2.09
C TRP A 147 -8.31 -9.11 1.78
N ARG A 148 -8.88 -8.22 2.59
CA ARG A 148 -10.23 -7.69 2.40
C ARG A 148 -10.39 -6.98 1.06
N HIS A 149 -9.34 -6.30 0.61
CA HIS A 149 -9.32 -5.62 -0.68
C HIS A 149 -9.34 -6.60 -1.86
N PHE A 150 -8.64 -7.72 -1.72
CA PHE A 150 -8.59 -8.77 -2.74
C PHE A 150 -9.70 -9.83 -2.62
N GLY A 151 -10.60 -9.71 -1.66
CA GLY A 151 -11.63 -10.71 -1.39
C GLY A 151 -11.09 -12.03 -0.83
N TYR A 152 -9.86 -12.04 -0.32
CA TYR A 152 -9.32 -13.20 0.37
C TYR A 152 -9.88 -13.28 1.78
N GLU A 153 -10.46 -14.43 2.14
CA GLU A 153 -11.16 -14.63 3.41
C GLU A 153 -10.25 -14.87 4.62
N GLY A 154 -8.93 -14.91 4.40
CA GLY A 154 -7.92 -15.20 5.43
C GLY A 154 -7.54 -16.68 5.51
N GLU A 155 -6.65 -17.01 6.45
CA GLU A 155 -6.12 -18.36 6.57
C GLU A 155 -7.16 -19.37 7.08
N SER A 156 -7.16 -20.58 6.51
CA SER A 156 -8.06 -21.65 6.96
C SER A 156 -7.51 -22.44 8.15
N PHE A 157 -6.21 -22.37 8.42
CA PHE A 157 -5.56 -23.16 9.47
C PHE A 157 -6.17 -22.88 10.85
N SER A 158 -6.34 -21.61 11.20
CA SER A 158 -6.99 -21.18 12.45
C SER A 158 -8.48 -21.53 12.52
N LYS A 159 -9.06 -21.99 11.41
CA LYS A 159 -10.47 -22.36 11.23
C LYS A 159 -10.69 -23.87 11.07
N GLY A 160 -9.66 -24.69 11.28
CA GLY A 160 -9.76 -26.15 11.14
C GLY A 160 -9.66 -26.66 9.70
N GLY A 161 -9.09 -25.88 8.79
CA GLY A 161 -8.88 -26.26 7.39
C GLY A 161 -10.02 -25.85 6.45
N TYR A 162 -9.95 -26.30 5.20
CA TYR A 162 -10.89 -25.94 4.13
C TYR A 162 -12.06 -26.93 3.97
N ILE A 163 -11.90 -28.16 4.46
CA ILE A 163 -12.86 -29.27 4.24
C ILE A 163 -14.29 -28.86 4.62
N ASN A 164 -14.48 -28.21 5.76
CA ASN A 164 -15.80 -27.80 6.24
C ASN A 164 -16.12 -26.31 5.95
N ARG A 165 -15.48 -25.73 4.92
CA ARG A 165 -15.57 -24.30 4.59
C ARG A 165 -15.79 -24.04 3.09
N GLY A 166 -16.49 -24.95 2.42
CA GLY A 166 -16.90 -24.79 1.02
C GLY A 166 -15.77 -24.94 0.00
N PHE A 167 -14.75 -25.73 0.33
CA PHE A 167 -13.71 -26.13 -0.62
C PHE A 167 -14.30 -26.83 -1.85
N ASP A 168 -15.33 -27.62 -1.62
CA ASP A 168 -16.05 -28.47 -2.56
C ASP A 168 -17.44 -27.92 -2.94
N ASP A 169 -17.79 -26.69 -2.54
CA ASP A 169 -19.07 -26.02 -2.88
C ASP A 169 -19.08 -25.49 -4.34
N LEU A 170 -18.64 -26.32 -5.28
CA LEU A 170 -18.53 -25.99 -6.70
C LEU A 170 -19.90 -26.09 -7.38
N THR A 171 -20.65 -24.98 -7.41
CA THR A 171 -21.97 -24.89 -8.06
C THR A 171 -22.01 -25.22 -9.56
N TRP A 172 -20.85 -25.34 -10.21
CA TRP A 172 -20.69 -25.56 -11.65
C TRP A 172 -20.29 -27.00 -12.02
N LEU A 173 -20.08 -27.88 -11.03
CA LEU A 173 -19.83 -29.30 -11.21
C LEU A 173 -20.88 -30.12 -10.44
N PRO A 174 -21.25 -31.32 -10.93
CA PRO A 174 -21.96 -32.28 -10.10
C PRO A 174 -21.06 -32.76 -8.97
N ASP A 175 -21.67 -33.23 -7.87
CA ASP A 175 -20.94 -33.83 -6.75
C ASP A 175 -20.04 -34.98 -7.26
N PRO A 176 -18.77 -35.05 -6.81
CA PRO A 176 -17.87 -36.12 -7.22
C PRO A 176 -18.40 -37.48 -6.74
N PRO A 177 -18.17 -38.57 -7.50
CA PRO A 177 -18.49 -39.91 -7.04
C PRO A 177 -17.66 -40.28 -5.80
N ALA A 178 -18.21 -41.14 -4.94
CA ALA A 178 -17.66 -41.41 -3.61
C ALA A 178 -16.24 -42.02 -3.61
N ASP A 179 -15.84 -42.67 -4.70
CA ASP A 179 -14.48 -43.20 -4.90
C ASP A 179 -13.45 -42.11 -5.25
N ALA A 180 -13.89 -41.00 -5.84
CA ALA A 180 -13.06 -39.84 -6.15
C ALA A 180 -13.00 -38.82 -5.00
N SER A 181 -13.96 -38.84 -4.08
CA SER A 181 -14.01 -37.97 -2.89
C SER A 181 -14.39 -38.77 -1.64
N PRO A 182 -13.45 -39.57 -1.08
CA PRO A 182 -13.70 -40.32 0.14
C PRO A 182 -13.97 -39.40 1.35
N PRO A 183 -14.64 -39.91 2.41
CA PRO A 183 -14.92 -39.11 3.60
C PRO A 183 -13.65 -38.53 4.21
N ALA A 184 -13.74 -37.29 4.70
CA ALA A 184 -12.67 -36.68 5.48
C ALA A 184 -12.34 -37.54 6.71
N ALA A 185 -11.04 -37.71 6.98
CA ALA A 185 -10.51 -38.51 8.08
C ALA A 185 -10.71 -37.88 9.46
#